data_AF-A0A1F8PG65-F1
#
_entry.id   AF-A0A1F8PG65-F1
#
_cell.length_a   1.000
_cell.length_b   1.000
_cell.length_c   1.000
_cell.angle_alpha   90.00
_cell.angle_beta   90.00
_cell.angle_gamma   90.00
#
_symmetry.space_group_name_H-M   'P 1'
#
loop_
_entity.id
_entity.type
_entity.pdbx_description
1 polymer ?
#
loop_
_entity_poly.entity_id
_entity_poly.type
_entity_poly.pdbx_seq_one_letter_code
_entity_poly.pdbx_strand_id
1 'polypeptide(L)'
;MRIETDRGGELEVPQAIIRDWEKSKEHYGDIEEFIRDNVWDYLRSQEGKLMDKDIVIFLHDYETGHIPPWGGHCADNHFSFKGGKSKYTVLAFGWNDENGEPDIHMIGYKVEL
;
A
#
# COMPACT_ATOMS: atom_id res chain seq x y z
N MET A 1 5.62 1.93 15.20
CA MET A 1 6.61 2.72 14.43
C MET A 1 5.82 3.56 13.46
N ARG A 2 6.25 4.80 13.18
CA ARG A 2 5.56 5.70 12.26
C ARG A 2 6.54 6.25 11.24
N ILE A 3 6.04 6.54 10.05
CA ILE A 3 6.79 7.16 8.94
C ILE A 3 6.07 8.42 8.49
N GLU A 4 6.83 9.42 8.07
CA GLU A 4 6.26 10.66 7.51
C GLU A 4 5.86 10.46 6.04
N THR A 5 5.02 11.37 5.53
CA THR A 5 4.57 11.38 4.13
C THR A 5 4.72 12.78 3.57
N ASP A 6 4.90 12.90 2.25
CA ASP A 6 5.05 14.20 1.57
C ASP A 6 3.83 15.12 1.73
N ARG A 7 2.66 14.54 2.03
CA ARG A 7 1.41 15.27 2.29
C ARG A 7 1.24 15.76 3.73
N GLY A 8 2.26 15.62 4.57
CA GLY A 8 2.28 16.18 5.94
C GLY A 8 1.54 15.33 6.99
N GLY A 9 1.46 14.02 6.79
CA GLY A 9 0.88 13.06 7.73
C GLY A 9 1.87 11.99 8.18
N GLU A 10 1.60 11.37 9.34
CA GLU A 10 2.34 10.20 9.83
C GLU A 10 1.50 8.93 9.68
N LEU A 11 2.08 7.89 9.08
CA LEU A 11 1.46 6.57 8.92
C LEU A 11 1.99 5.59 9.95
N GLU A 12 1.09 4.84 10.59
CA GLU A 12 1.50 3.74 11.46
C GLU A 12 1.86 2.50 10.61
N VAL A 13 3.08 1.99 10.80
CA VAL A 13 3.55 0.82 10.05
C VAL A 13 2.98 -0.46 10.67
N PRO A 14 2.28 -1.31 9.90
CA PRO A 14 1.78 -2.60 10.36
C PRO A 14 2.88 -3.49 10.95
N GLN A 15 2.57 -4.18 12.05
CA GLN A 15 3.53 -5.08 12.72
C GLN A 15 4.07 -6.19 11.82
N ALA A 16 3.29 -6.64 10.83
CA ALA A 16 3.76 -7.62 9.85
C ALA A 16 4.93 -7.09 9.02
N ILE A 17 4.83 -5.85 8.53
CA ILE A 17 5.89 -5.18 7.76
C ILE A 17 7.11 -4.93 8.64
N ILE A 18 6.92 -4.49 9.88
CA ILE A 18 8.03 -4.30 10.84
C ILE A 18 8.79 -5.62 11.04
N ARG A 19 8.09 -6.75 11.22
CA ARG A 19 8.73 -8.06 11.38
C ARG A 19 9.49 -8.52 10.13
N ASP A 20 9.00 -8.20 8.94
CA ASP A 20 9.68 -8.56 7.69
C ASP A 20 10.93 -7.69 7.46
N TRP A 21 10.85 -6.41 7.81
CA TRP A 21 12.00 -5.52 7.87
C TRP A 21 13.05 -6.00 8.88
N GLU A 22 12.64 -6.36 10.11
CA GLU A 22 13.57 -6.83 11.16
C GLU A 22 14.38 -8.06 10.72
N LYS A 23 13.79 -8.96 9.91
CA LYS A 23 14.48 -10.13 9.33
C LYS A 23 15.47 -9.74 8.22
N SER A 24 15.25 -8.59 7.59
CA SER A 24 16.00 -8.09 6.43
C SER A 24 16.93 -6.93 6.78
N LYS A 25 17.05 -6.55 8.06
CA LYS A 25 17.79 -5.35 8.52
C LYS A 25 19.28 -5.31 8.16
N GLU A 26 19.87 -6.45 7.81
CA GLU A 26 21.27 -6.50 7.37
C GLU A 26 21.44 -5.99 5.93
N HIS A 27 20.34 -5.90 5.18
CA HIS A 27 20.30 -5.53 3.76
C HIS A 27 19.69 -4.15 3.54
N TYR A 28 18.87 -3.68 4.48
CA TYR A 28 18.20 -2.37 4.44
C TYR A 28 18.63 -1.54 5.65
N GLY A 29 19.04 -0.29 5.44
CA GLY A 29 19.53 0.60 6.49
C GLY A 29 18.43 0.99 7.47
N ASP A 30 17.27 1.38 6.95
CA ASP A 30 16.09 1.75 7.73
C ASP A 30 14.80 1.15 7.16
N ILE A 31 13.68 1.38 7.87
CA ILE A 31 12.38 0.82 7.49
C ILE A 31 11.78 1.53 6.27
N GLU A 32 12.10 2.80 6.06
CA GLU A 32 11.56 3.57 4.93
C GLU A 32 12.19 3.10 3.62
N GLU A 33 13.49 2.85 3.62
CA GLU A 33 14.20 2.18 2.53
C GLU A 33 13.60 0.80 2.25
N PHE A 34 13.36 -0.01 3.30
CA PHE A 34 12.72 -1.31 3.13
C PHE A 34 11.33 -1.19 2.50
N ILE A 35 10.47 -0.29 3.00
CA ILE A 35 9.12 -0.12 2.46
C ILE A 35 9.19 0.35 1.01
N ARG A 36 9.97 1.39 0.71
CA ARG A 36 10.11 1.92 -0.65
C ARG A 36 10.53 0.85 -1.66
N ASP A 37 11.48 0.00 -1.26
CA ASP A 37 12.05 -1.00 -2.16
C ASP A 37 11.17 -2.27 -2.27
N ASN A 38 10.28 -2.52 -1.30
CA ASN A 38 9.46 -3.73 -1.24
C ASN A 38 7.95 -3.48 -1.38
N VAL A 39 7.47 -2.24 -1.41
CA VAL A 39 6.04 -1.88 -1.55
C VAL A 39 5.43 -2.56 -2.79
N TRP A 40 6.20 -2.57 -3.88
CA TRP A 40 5.82 -3.21 -5.13
C TRP A 40 5.80 -4.72 -5.06
N ASP A 41 6.68 -5.32 -4.25
CA ASP A 41 6.71 -6.77 -4.04
C ASP A 41 5.54 -7.24 -3.17
N TYR A 42 5.11 -6.42 -2.20
CA TYR A 42 3.86 -6.67 -1.47
C TYR A 42 2.66 -6.66 -2.43
N LEU A 43 2.61 -5.71 -3.37
CA LEU A 43 1.53 -5.63 -4.35
C LEU A 43 1.58 -6.78 -5.37
N ARG A 44 2.76 -7.12 -5.91
CA ARG A 44 2.95 -8.17 -6.92
C ARG A 44 2.82 -9.58 -6.38
N SER A 45 3.31 -9.86 -5.17
CA SER A 45 3.27 -11.21 -4.58
C SER A 45 1.85 -11.70 -4.28
N GLN A 46 0.87 -10.79 -4.33
CA GLN A 46 -0.52 -11.03 -3.97
C GLN A 46 -1.46 -11.01 -5.17
N GLU A 47 -0.92 -11.13 -6.38
CA GLU A 47 -1.73 -11.21 -7.60
C GLU A 47 -2.80 -12.31 -7.47
N GLY A 48 -4.07 -11.89 -7.50
CA GLY A 48 -5.23 -12.76 -7.35
C GLY A 48 -5.56 -13.20 -5.91
N LYS A 49 -4.90 -12.68 -4.88
CA LYS A 49 -5.14 -13.01 -3.46
C LYS A 49 -5.63 -11.81 -2.66
N LEU A 50 -6.36 -12.10 -1.57
CA LEU A 50 -6.73 -11.10 -0.58
C LEU A 50 -5.62 -10.95 0.46
N MET A 51 -5.39 -9.72 0.90
CA MET A 51 -4.39 -9.37 1.91
C MET A 51 -5.02 -9.00 3.25
N ASP A 52 -4.16 -8.95 4.26
CA ASP A 52 -4.50 -8.38 5.56
C ASP A 52 -4.92 -6.91 5.44
N LYS A 53 -6.02 -6.54 6.08
CA LYS A 53 -6.62 -5.21 5.97
C LYS A 53 -5.65 -4.10 6.35
N ASP A 54 -4.90 -4.27 7.43
CA ASP A 54 -4.05 -3.19 7.94
C ASP A 54 -2.85 -2.96 7.01
N ILE A 55 -2.35 -4.03 6.39
CA ILE A 55 -1.35 -3.95 5.31
C ILE A 55 -1.95 -3.26 4.09
N VAL A 56 -3.16 -3.62 3.65
CA VAL A 56 -3.79 -2.98 2.48
C VAL A 56 -3.96 -1.48 2.67
N ILE A 57 -4.48 -1.07 3.83
CA ILE A 57 -4.68 0.36 4.15
C ILE A 57 -3.33 1.07 4.19
N PHE A 58 -2.33 0.48 4.82
CA PHE A 58 -0.99 1.06 4.87
C PHE A 58 -0.39 1.25 3.47
N LEU A 59 -0.45 0.24 2.60
CA LEU A 59 0.10 0.35 1.24
C LEU A 59 -0.61 1.42 0.41
N HIS A 60 -1.94 1.49 0.52
CA HIS A 60 -2.74 2.55 -0.12
C HIS A 60 -2.32 3.94 0.35
N ASP A 61 -2.26 4.15 1.67
CA ASP A 61 -1.94 5.44 2.25
C ASP A 61 -0.47 5.82 1.99
N TYR A 62 0.44 4.84 1.97
CA TYR A 62 1.84 5.04 1.62
C TYR A 62 1.98 5.52 0.17
N GLU A 63 1.40 4.78 -0.78
CA GLU A 63 1.50 5.10 -2.20
C GLU A 63 0.90 6.47 -2.54
N THR A 64 -0.29 6.75 -2.01
CA THR A 64 -0.98 8.02 -2.25
C THR A 64 -0.41 9.20 -1.44
N GLY A 65 0.33 8.90 -0.37
CA GLY A 65 0.96 9.86 0.52
C GLY A 65 2.35 10.33 0.08
N HIS A 66 3.05 9.54 -0.76
CA HIS A 66 4.38 9.87 -1.28
C HIS A 66 4.27 10.35 -2.73
N ILE A 67 4.77 11.56 -3.00
CA ILE A 67 4.73 12.15 -4.33
C ILE A 67 5.88 11.57 -5.15
N PRO A 68 5.60 10.91 -6.29
CA PRO A 68 6.66 10.33 -7.09
C PRO A 68 7.60 11.40 -7.66
N PRO A 69 8.89 11.09 -7.91
CA PRO A 69 9.87 12.06 -8.43
C PRO A 69 9.50 12.67 -9.78
N TRP A 70 8.69 11.97 -10.57
CA TRP A 70 8.18 12.45 -11.86
C TRP A 70 6.94 13.36 -11.75
N GLY A 71 6.42 13.58 -10.53
CA GLY A 71 5.18 14.33 -10.31
C GLY A 71 3.94 13.59 -10.81
N GLY A 72 2.83 14.33 -10.95
CA GLY A 72 1.58 13.80 -11.50
C GLY A 72 0.36 14.01 -10.59
N HIS A 73 -0.69 13.24 -10.86
CA HIS A 73 -1.94 13.30 -10.14
C HIS A 73 -2.28 11.96 -9.51
N CYS A 74 -2.50 11.98 -8.19
CA CYS A 74 -2.99 10.82 -7.46
C CYS A 74 -4.41 10.47 -7.91
N ALA A 75 -4.65 9.18 -8.11
CA ALA A 75 -5.96 8.63 -8.38
C ALA A 75 -6.24 7.49 -7.40
N ASP A 76 -7.38 7.53 -6.74
CA ASP A 76 -7.82 6.51 -5.79
C ASP A 76 -9.32 6.24 -5.94
N ASN A 77 -9.71 4.98 -5.81
CA ASN A 77 -11.10 4.57 -5.76
C ASN A 77 -11.24 3.26 -5.00
N HIS A 78 -12.44 2.96 -4.52
CA HIS A 78 -12.73 1.70 -3.86
C HIS A 78 -14.09 1.15 -4.23
N PHE A 79 -14.19 -0.17 -4.16
CA PHE A 79 -15.44 -0.90 -4.31
C PHE A 79 -15.59 -1.89 -3.16
N SER A 80 -16.79 -1.95 -2.58
CA SER A 80 -17.11 -2.92 -1.54
C SER A 80 -18.40 -3.68 -1.86
N PHE A 81 -18.41 -4.97 -1.53
CA PHE A 81 -19.61 -5.80 -1.61
C PHE A 81 -19.70 -6.76 -0.42
N LYS A 82 -20.92 -7.21 -0.11
CA LYS A 82 -21.18 -8.18 0.95
C LYS A 82 -21.36 -9.57 0.33
N GLY A 83 -20.78 -10.58 0.96
CA GLY A 83 -20.97 -11.99 0.60
C GLY A 83 -21.10 -12.83 1.87
N GLY A 84 -22.30 -13.34 2.14
CA GLY A 84 -22.57 -14.10 3.38
C GLY A 84 -22.30 -13.28 4.64
N LYS A 85 -21.40 -13.78 5.50
CA LYS A 85 -20.98 -13.13 6.75
C LYS A 85 -19.75 -12.22 6.60
N SER A 86 -19.33 -11.94 5.37
CA SER A 86 -18.11 -11.17 5.12
C SER A 86 -18.41 -9.94 4.25
N LYS A 87 -17.62 -8.87 4.45
CA LYS A 87 -17.52 -7.73 3.53
C LYS A 87 -16.16 -7.77 2.84
N TYR A 88 -16.18 -7.66 1.53
CA TYR A 88 -14.99 -7.59 0.68
C TYR A 88 -14.82 -6.16 0.20
N THR A 89 -13.57 -5.68 0.20
CA THR A 89 -13.21 -4.35 -0.30
C THR A 89 -12.04 -4.49 -1.24
N VAL A 90 -12.12 -3.83 -2.39
CA VAL A 90 -11.02 -3.64 -3.34
C VAL A 90 -10.69 -2.16 -3.38
N LEU A 91 -9.41 -1.83 -3.22
CA LEU A 91 -8.86 -0.50 -3.44
C LEU A 91 -8.13 -0.48 -4.78
N ALA A 92 -8.34 0.56 -5.56
CA ALA A 92 -7.59 0.86 -6.77
C ALA A 92 -6.92 2.22 -6.57
N PHE A 93 -5.60 2.31 -6.64
CA PHE A 93 -4.87 3.54 -6.33
C PHE A 93 -3.53 3.62 -7.05
N GLY A 94 -3.00 4.84 -7.17
CA GLY A 94 -1.67 5.10 -7.67
C GLY A 94 -1.54 6.51 -8.25
N TRP A 95 -0.56 6.70 -9.13
CA TRP A 95 -0.25 8.01 -9.71
C TRP A 95 -0.31 7.96 -11.24
N ASN A 96 -0.96 8.97 -11.81
CA ASN A 96 -0.96 9.19 -13.26
C ASN A 96 0.10 10.24 -13.59
N ASP A 97 1.00 9.92 -14.51
CA ASP A 97 1.93 10.90 -15.05
C ASP A 97 1.22 11.87 -16.02
N GLU A 98 1.86 12.98 -16.34
CA GLU A 98 1.33 13.96 -17.31
C GLU A 98 1.30 13.41 -18.76
N ASN A 99 1.93 12.24 -19.00
CA ASN A 99 2.09 11.62 -20.33
C ASN A 99 1.11 10.47 -20.61
N GLY A 100 0.28 10.10 -19.63
CA GLY A 100 -0.94 9.31 -19.81
C GLY A 100 -0.84 7.81 -19.56
N GLU A 101 0.25 7.29 -18.98
CA GLU A 101 0.27 5.88 -18.55
C GLU A 101 0.00 5.79 -17.04
N PRO A 102 -1.20 5.31 -16.63
CA PRO A 102 -1.57 5.23 -15.23
C PRO A 102 -0.82 4.09 -14.52
N ASP A 103 0.00 4.41 -13.51
CA ASP A 103 0.54 3.39 -12.61
C ASP A 103 -0.49 3.15 -11.49
N ILE A 104 -1.44 2.27 -11.78
CA ILE A 104 -2.58 1.98 -10.90
C ILE A 104 -2.51 0.54 -10.42
N HIS A 105 -2.58 0.38 -9.11
CA HIS A 105 -2.55 -0.89 -8.41
C HIS A 105 -3.95 -1.24 -7.89
N MET A 106 -4.25 -2.53 -7.85
CA MET A 106 -5.49 -3.04 -7.30
C MET A 106 -5.20 -4.09 -6.24
N ILE A 107 -5.81 -3.93 -5.07
CA ILE A 107 -5.57 -4.80 -3.91
C ILE A 107 -6.87 -4.98 -3.12
N GLY A 108 -7.10 -6.17 -2.59
CA GLY A 108 -8.33 -6.51 -1.89
C GLY A 108 -8.09 -7.04 -0.48
N TYR A 109 -9.02 -6.77 0.43
CA TYR A 109 -9.11 -7.39 1.75
C TYR A 109 -10.54 -7.83 2.06
N LYS A 110 -10.68 -8.70 3.06
CA LYS A 110 -11.98 -9.09 3.61
C LYS A 110 -12.06 -8.85 5.11
N VAL A 111 -13.26 -8.57 5.60
CA VAL A 111 -13.59 -8.52 7.03
C VAL A 111 -14.81 -9.37 7.31
N GLU A 112 -14.79 -10.13 8.40
CA GLU A 112 -15.98 -10.83 8.90
C GLU A 112 -16.89 -9.82 9.64
N LEU A 113 -18.20 -9.95 9.46
CA LEU A 113 -19.24 -9.06 10.00
C LEU A 113 -19.86 -9.58 11.31
#